data_AF-A0A942NGQ3-F1
#
_entry.id   AF-A0A942NGQ3-F1
#
_cell.length_a   1.000
_cell.length_b   1.000
_cell.length_c   1.000
_cell.angle_alpha   90.00
_cell.angle_beta   90.00
_cell.angle_gamma   90.00
#
_symmetry.space_group_name_H-M   'P 1'
#
loop_
_entity.id
_entity.type
_entity.pdbx_description
1 polymer ?
#
loop_
_entity_poly.entity_id
_entity_poly.type
_entity_poly.pdbx_seq_one_letter_code
_entity_poly.pdbx_strand_id
1 'polypeptide(L)'
;MPTILKYIILKNKNTPILFPREPFSHFEIAKNLGGVKSAGFCIIHFTEGKLKIKCFGDSSTLKIKSNPKEDIEIIKNFIINKY
;
A
#
# COMPACT_ATOMS: atom_id res chain seq x y z
N MET A 1 -15.41 -7.95 7.51
CA MET A 1 -14.34 -7.52 8.44
C MET A 1 -13.33 -6.67 7.67
N PRO A 2 -12.65 -5.69 8.31
CA PRO A 2 -11.60 -4.92 7.65
C PRO A 2 -10.35 -5.78 7.42
N THR A 3 -9.76 -5.70 6.23
CA THR A 3 -8.53 -6.45 5.89
C THR A 3 -7.32 -5.55 6.05
N ILE A 4 -6.31 -6.01 6.78
CA ILE A 4 -5.02 -5.33 6.93
C ILE A 4 -4.02 -5.94 5.96
N LEU A 5 -3.46 -5.11 5.08
CA LEU A 5 -2.45 -5.49 4.09
C LEU A 5 -1.17 -4.67 4.30
N LYS A 6 -0.07 -5.17 3.77
CA LYS A 6 1.13 -4.36 3.51
C LYS A 6 1.02 -3.76 2.11
N TYR A 7 1.71 -2.65 1.89
CA TYR A 7 1.85 -2.08 0.56
C TYR A 7 3.22 -1.45 0.33
N ILE A 8 3.57 -1.35 -0.95
CA ILE A 8 4.60 -0.45 -1.46
C ILE A 8 4.02 0.40 -2.59
N ILE A 9 4.52 1.61 -2.77
CA ILE A 9 4.26 2.46 -3.93
C ILE A 9 5.58 2.64 -4.67
N LEU A 10 5.61 2.20 -5.92
CA LEU A 10 6.77 2.36 -6.77
C LEU A 10 6.87 3.81 -7.25
N LYS A 11 8.09 4.33 -7.35
CA LYS A 11 8.36 5.67 -7.92
C LYS A 11 7.87 5.78 -9.36
N ASN A 12 7.89 4.68 -10.11
CA ASN A 12 7.40 4.64 -11.48
C ASN A 12 5.87 4.68 -11.51
N LYS A 13 5.33 5.79 -12.03
CA LYS A 13 3.88 6.05 -12.20
C LYS A 13 3.04 5.92 -10.92
N ASN A 14 3.65 6.06 -9.74
CA ASN A 14 2.99 5.87 -8.45
C ASN A 14 2.22 4.53 -8.37
N THR A 15 2.78 3.45 -8.91
CA THR A 15 2.07 2.15 -8.96
C THR A 15 2.04 1.51 -7.57
N PRO A 16 0.86 1.29 -6.96
CA PRO A 16 0.78 0.61 -5.68
C PRO A 16 0.77 -0.90 -5.85
N ILE A 17 1.37 -1.61 -4.91
CA ILE A 17 1.33 -3.07 -4.81
C ILE A 17 0.85 -3.41 -3.41
N LEU A 18 -0.30 -4.08 -3.33
CA LEU A 18 -0.92 -4.54 -2.10
C LEU A 18 -0.63 -6.02 -1.91
N PHE A 19 -0.24 -6.44 -0.72
CA PHE A 19 0.09 -7.83 -0.42
C PHE A 19 -0.22 -8.21 1.03
N PRO A 20 -0.41 -9.52 1.33
CA PRO A 20 -0.67 -9.99 2.68
C PRO A 20 0.43 -9.58 3.68
N ARG A 21 0.07 -9.46 4.96
CA ARG A 21 1.07 -9.16 6.02
C ARG A 21 2.13 -10.24 6.11
N GLU A 22 1.75 -11.50 6.03
CA GLU A 22 2.67 -12.63 6.10
C GLU A 22 2.46 -13.51 4.85
N PRO A 23 3.51 -14.17 4.34
CA PRO A 23 4.89 -14.19 4.86
C PRO A 23 5.78 -13.04 4.34
N PHE A 24 5.24 -12.12 3.54
CA PHE A 24 6.06 -11.20 2.75
C PHE A 24 6.52 -9.95 3.52
N SER A 25 7.79 -9.61 3.39
CA SER A 25 8.35 -8.31 3.80
C SER A 25 8.28 -7.27 2.67
N HIS A 26 8.32 -5.98 3.02
CA HIS A 26 8.40 -4.93 2.01
C HIS A 26 9.67 -5.02 1.15
N PHE A 27 10.79 -5.45 1.75
CA PHE A 27 12.06 -5.61 1.03
C PHE A 27 11.98 -6.70 -0.03
N GLU A 28 11.42 -7.86 0.28
CA GLU A 28 11.30 -8.97 -0.68
C GLU A 28 10.45 -8.58 -1.88
N ILE A 29 9.33 -7.88 -1.66
CA ILE A 29 8.49 -7.38 -2.73
C ILE A 29 9.21 -6.29 -3.53
N ALA A 30 9.94 -5.38 -2.88
CA ALA A 30 10.60 -4.27 -3.55
C ALA A 30 11.86 -4.66 -4.35
N LYS A 31 12.58 -5.72 -3.95
CA LYS A 31 13.95 -6.05 -4.39
C LYS A 31 14.16 -6.01 -5.91
N ASN A 32 13.13 -6.34 -6.70
CA ASN A 32 13.20 -6.42 -8.16
C ASN A 32 12.22 -5.48 -8.90
N LEU A 33 11.54 -4.58 -8.19
CA LEU A 33 10.47 -3.75 -8.75
C LEU A 33 10.87 -2.27 -8.95
N GLY A 34 12.14 -1.94 -8.65
CA GLY A 34 12.71 -0.61 -8.80
C GLY A 34 12.58 0.25 -7.55
N GLY A 35 12.69 1.57 -7.71
CA GLY A 35 12.67 2.51 -6.59
C GLY A 35 11.32 2.57 -5.89
N VAL A 36 11.31 2.44 -4.56
CA VAL A 36 10.11 2.61 -3.73
C VAL A 36 9.99 4.07 -3.28
N LYS A 37 8.79 4.63 -3.45
CA LYS A 37 8.42 5.98 -3.00
C LYS A 37 7.88 5.96 -1.57
N SER A 38 6.99 5.02 -1.29
CA SER A 38 6.31 4.88 0.00
C SER A 38 6.08 3.40 0.32
N ALA A 39 6.04 3.06 1.60
CA ALA A 39 5.76 1.70 2.08
C ALA A 39 5.12 1.74 3.46
N GLY A 40 4.22 0.81 3.73
CA GLY A 40 3.54 0.74 5.02
C GLY A 40 2.47 -0.34 5.08
N PHE A 41 1.47 -0.08 5.90
CA PHE A 41 0.30 -0.92 6.09
C PHE A 41 -0.95 -0.16 5.68
N CYS A 42 -1.92 -0.85 5.10
CA CYS A 42 -3.22 -0.28 4.79
C CYS A 42 -4.36 -1.15 5.31
N ILE A 43 -5.41 -0.51 5.82
CA ILE A 43 -6.69 -1.13 6.13
C ILE A 43 -7.63 -0.81 4.98
N ILE A 44 -8.21 -1.84 4.37
CA ILE A 44 -9.22 -1.70 3.32
C ILE A 44 -10.54 -2.26 3.85
N HIS A 45 -11.59 -1.45 3.76
CA HIS A 45 -12.92 -1.82 4.22
C HIS A 45 -13.98 -1.32 3.24
N PHE A 46 -14.77 -2.25 2.72
CA PHE A 46 -15.95 -1.95 1.92
C PHE A 46 -17.19 -2.03 2.83
N THR A 47 -17.92 -0.93 2.94
CA THR A 47 -19.17 -0.83 3.74
C THR A 47 -20.19 -0.06 2.96
N GLU A 48 -21.39 -0.62 2.77
CA GLU A 48 -22.53 0.10 2.17
C GLU A 48 -22.18 0.77 0.83
N GLY A 49 -21.43 0.06 -0.03
CA GLY A 49 -20.96 0.60 -1.32
C GLY A 49 -19.85 1.65 -1.23
N LYS A 50 -19.34 1.97 -0.04
CA LYS A 50 -18.25 2.93 0.18
C LYS A 50 -16.94 2.20 0.51
N LEU A 51 -15.89 2.54 -0.25
CA LEU A 51 -14.51 2.13 0.00
C LEU A 51 -13.86 3.07 1.03
N LYS A 52 -13.50 2.53 2.19
CA LYS A 52 -12.71 3.20 3.22
C LYS A 52 -11.29 2.62 3.24
N ILE A 53 -10.29 3.49 3.13
CA ILE A 53 -8.87 3.12 3.16
C ILE A 53 -8.17 3.96 4.24
N LYS A 54 -7.31 3.31 5.03
CA LYS A 54 -6.41 3.97 5.98
C LYS A 54 -4.99 3.45 5.79
N CYS A 55 -4.03 4.33 5.50
CA CYS A 55 -2.61 3.98 5.38
C CYS A 55 -1.83 4.46 6.62
N PHE A 56 -0.85 3.68 7.07
CA PHE A 56 -0.07 3.97 8.27
C PHE A 56 1.22 3.15 8.35
N GLY A 57 2.07 3.51 9.32
CA GLY A 57 3.29 2.77 9.67
C GLY A 57 4.48 3.07 8.78
N ASP A 58 5.55 2.35 9.03
CA ASP A 58 6.82 2.45 8.32
C ASP A 58 7.35 1.07 7.94
N SER A 59 8.22 1.04 6.93
CA SER A 59 8.98 -0.13 6.55
C SER A 59 10.39 -0.03 7.12
N SER A 60 10.66 -0.75 8.21
CA SER A 60 11.99 -0.78 8.82
C SER A 60 13.05 -1.38 7.89
N THR A 61 12.65 -2.35 7.04
CA THR A 61 13.54 -3.00 6.07
C THR A 61 13.92 -2.09 4.91
N LEU A 62 13.03 -1.18 4.50
CA LEU A 62 13.32 -0.20 3.43
C LEU A 62 13.75 1.17 3.96
N LYS A 63 13.65 1.41 5.27
CA LYS A 63 13.86 2.71 5.92
C LYS A 63 13.01 3.83 5.29
N ILE A 64 11.79 3.49 4.86
CA ILE A 64 10.81 4.40 4.24
C ILE A 64 9.55 4.42 5.09
N LYS A 65 8.92 5.58 5.21
CA LYS A 65 7.66 5.76 5.94
C LYS A 65 6.49 5.92 4.98
N SER A 66 5.30 5.54 5.42
CA SER A 66 4.06 5.90 4.73
C SER A 66 3.88 7.42 4.67
N ASN A 67 3.23 7.89 3.60
CA ASN A 67 2.65 9.23 3.48
C ASN A 67 1.13 9.07 3.41
N PRO A 68 0.41 8.97 4.54
CA PRO A 68 -0.99 8.55 4.54
C PRO A 68 -1.91 9.36 3.63
N LYS A 69 -1.71 10.68 3.52
CA LYS A 69 -2.54 11.54 2.67
C LYS A 69 -2.43 11.14 1.20
N GLU A 70 -1.20 11.04 0.70
CA GLU A 70 -0.93 10.72 -0.70
C GLU A 70 -1.17 9.24 -1.02
N ASP A 71 -0.76 8.34 -0.11
CA ASP A 71 -0.85 6.90 -0.31
C ASP A 71 -2.31 6.43 -0.40
N ILE A 72 -3.20 7.03 0.39
CA ILE A 72 -4.64 6.74 0.35
C ILE A 72 -5.20 7.07 -1.03
N GLU A 73 -4.87 8.23 -1.60
CA GLU A 73 -5.37 8.64 -2.92
C GLU A 73 -4.88 7.69 -4.02
N ILE A 74 -3.59 7.36 -4.02
CA ILE A 74 -2.99 6.43 -4.98
C ILE A 74 -3.66 5.05 -4.91
N ILE A 75 -3.77 4.48 -3.71
CA ILE A 75 -4.35 3.14 -3.52
C ILE A 75 -5.85 3.15 -3.85
N LYS A 76 -6.57 4.20 -3.47
CA LYS A 76 -8.00 4.35 -3.80
C LYS A 76 -8.21 4.37 -5.31
N ASN A 77 -7.45 5.20 -6.02
CA ASN A 77 -7.54 5.29 -7.48
C ASN A 77 -7.17 3.96 -8.15
N PHE A 78 -6.17 3.25 -7.64
CA PHE A 78 -5.81 1.93 -8.15
C PHE A 78 -6.94 0.90 -7.99
N ILE A 79 -7.61 0.88 -6.84
CA ILE A 79 -8.70 -0.07 -6.58
C ILE A 79 -9.92 0.25 -7.47
N ILE A 80 -10.29 1.54 -7.59
CA ILE A 80 -11.44 1.97 -8.40
C ILE A 80 -11.20 1.75 -9.90
N ASN A 81 -9.99 1.91 -10.42
CA ASN A 81 -9.73 1.68 -11.85
C ASN A 81 -9.58 0.20 -12.22
N LYS A 82 -9.47 -0.69 -11.24
CA LYS A 82 -9.29 -2.13 -11.45
C LYS A 82 -10.61 -2.93 -11.39
N TYR A 83 -11.68 -2.32 -10.88
CA TYR A 83 -13.01 -2.91 -10.69
C TYR A 83 -14.10 -1.92 -11.07
#